data_AF-A0A0L0UV94-F1
#
_entry.id   AF-A0A0L0UV94-F1
#
_cell.length_a   1.000
_cell.length_b   1.000
_cell.length_c   1.000
_cell.angle_alpha   90.00
_cell.angle_beta   90.00
_cell.angle_gamma   90.00
#
_symmetry.space_group_name_H-M   'P 1'
#
loop_
_entity.id
_entity.type
_entity.pdbx_description
1 polymer ?
#
loop_
_entity_poly.entity_id
_entity_poly.type
_entity_poly.pdbx_seq_one_letter_code
_entity_poly.pdbx_strand_id
1 'polypeptide(L)'
;MLEQLLKIQEDQTVENQLNKCAICLDIIIDQTVIVPCQHSEYCFKCMRIWSNTSNRCPICVQPIDHLVHRIDPLTKDFQTFHPLPIMPSLNADNNNRRTNTPTGHALNHPPATSLESGPPSDHLLGLDRRKFIYCQSLYVKHISSNRYTKFHPVSSKHFLENNKPKHPSRPTSGDSPSAKLIARTTRFLQRELRAFETSHLVHPIDHSIRLIILILHRVDSNSSRAVHMFSQLICDPQLAQHFSHELTCFLRSPYEDLSEWDQVLQYPTSTNQSTKMN
;
A
#
# COMPACT_ATOMS: atom_id res chain seq x y z
N MET A 1 -12.38 -4.95 59.31
CA MET A 1 -12.57 -3.66 58.60
C MET A 1 -11.34 -3.26 57.79
N LEU A 2 -10.14 -3.17 58.37
CA LEU A 2 -8.89 -2.91 57.63
C LEU A 2 -8.55 -3.98 56.58
N GLU A 3 -8.82 -5.26 56.87
CA GLU A 3 -8.62 -6.37 55.90
C GLU A 3 -9.59 -6.34 54.71
N GLN A 4 -10.76 -5.73 54.87
CA GLN A 4 -11.76 -5.56 53.79
C GLN A 4 -11.42 -4.38 52.88
N LEU A 5 -10.78 -3.33 53.42
CA LEU A 5 -10.28 -2.20 52.63
C LEU A 5 -9.03 -2.57 51.83
N LEU A 6 -8.15 -3.41 52.38
CA LEU A 6 -7.00 -3.95 51.64
C LEU A 6 -7.42 -4.88 50.50
N LYS A 7 -8.46 -5.71 50.70
CA LYS A 7 -9.03 -6.54 49.62
C LYS A 7 -9.70 -5.75 48.50
N ILE A 8 -10.37 -4.63 48.82
CA ILE A 8 -10.95 -3.73 47.81
C ILE A 8 -9.85 -2.99 47.03
N GLN A 9 -8.75 -2.61 47.69
CA GLN A 9 -7.58 -2.04 47.01
C GLN A 9 -6.85 -3.09 46.16
N GLU A 10 -6.76 -4.35 46.60
CA GLU A 10 -6.17 -5.43 45.81
C GLU A 10 -7.05 -5.82 44.60
N ASP A 11 -8.38 -5.92 44.73
CA ASP A 11 -9.28 -6.20 43.59
C ASP A 11 -9.28 -5.07 42.55
N GLN A 12 -9.22 -3.79 42.98
CA GLN A 12 -9.07 -2.67 42.06
C GLN A 12 -7.69 -2.62 41.38
N THR A 13 -6.65 -3.20 41.99
CA THR A 13 -5.33 -3.27 41.35
C THR A 13 -5.23 -4.35 40.27
N VAL A 14 -6.13 -5.34 40.25
CA VAL A 14 -6.12 -6.41 39.24
C VAL A 14 -6.87 -6.00 37.96
N GLU A 15 -8.01 -5.30 38.06
CA GLU A 15 -8.70 -4.74 36.88
C GLU A 15 -7.92 -3.59 36.22
N ASN A 16 -7.15 -2.84 37.01
CA ASN A 16 -6.37 -1.68 36.53
C ASN A 16 -5.03 -2.09 35.87
N GLN A 17 -4.71 -3.38 35.82
CA GLN A 17 -3.55 -3.92 35.08
C GLN A 17 -3.89 -4.27 33.62
N LEU A 18 -5.16 -4.50 33.28
CA LEU A 18 -5.60 -4.90 31.94
C LEU A 18 -5.71 -3.73 30.95
N ASN A 19 -5.72 -2.48 31.43
CA ASN A 19 -5.85 -1.28 30.61
C ASN A 19 -4.55 -0.48 30.48
N LYS A 20 -3.40 -1.15 30.62
CA LYS A 20 -2.08 -0.51 30.46
C LYS A 20 -1.54 -0.71 29.05
N CYS A 21 -1.04 0.37 28.47
CA CYS A 21 -0.41 0.37 27.16
C CYS A 21 0.92 -0.36 27.22
N ALA A 22 1.13 -1.35 26.36
CA ALA A 22 2.37 -2.13 26.31
C ALA A 22 3.61 -1.31 25.86
N ILE A 23 3.41 -0.09 25.33
CA ILE A 23 4.51 0.80 24.90
C ILE A 23 4.85 1.83 25.98
N CYS A 24 3.87 2.57 26.52
CA CYS A 24 4.14 3.62 27.52
C CYS A 24 3.94 3.19 28.97
N LEU A 25 3.43 1.98 29.21
CA LEU A 25 3.14 1.39 30.53
C LEU A 25 2.11 2.16 31.37
N ASP A 26 1.44 3.12 30.76
CA ASP A 26 0.41 3.97 31.35
C ASP A 26 -0.99 3.56 30.86
N ILE A 27 -2.04 4.16 31.41
CA ILE A 27 -3.44 3.89 31.01
C ILE A 27 -3.60 4.12 29.51
N ILE A 28 -4.29 3.21 28.82
CA ILE A 28 -4.55 3.31 27.38
C ILE A 28 -5.46 4.52 27.08
N ILE A 29 -4.97 5.44 26.25
CA ILE A 29 -5.72 6.60 25.73
C ILE A 29 -5.85 6.43 24.21
N ASP A 30 -7.08 6.50 23.70
CA ASP A 30 -7.41 6.24 22.28
C ASP A 30 -6.92 4.85 21.85
N GLN A 31 -7.63 3.82 22.33
CA GLN A 31 -7.27 2.42 22.11
C GLN A 31 -7.13 2.12 20.62
N THR A 32 -6.04 1.45 20.26
CA THR A 32 -5.71 1.16 18.86
C THR A 32 -5.59 -0.33 18.61
N VAL A 33 -6.32 -0.80 17.60
CA VAL A 33 -6.27 -2.19 17.11
C VAL A 33 -5.37 -2.28 15.89
N ILE A 34 -4.43 -3.22 15.90
CA ILE A 34 -3.51 -3.47 14.79
C ILE A 34 -4.11 -4.53 13.85
N VAL A 35 -4.27 -4.21 12.57
CA VAL A 35 -4.75 -5.16 11.56
C VAL A 35 -3.55 -5.77 10.80
N PRO A 36 -3.51 -7.11 10.57
CA PRO A 36 -4.58 -8.10 10.83
C PRO A 36 -4.47 -8.86 12.15
N CYS A 37 -3.43 -8.63 12.98
CA CYS A 37 -3.20 -9.43 14.19
C CYS A 37 -4.14 -9.16 15.37
N GLN A 38 -4.95 -8.10 15.30
CA GLN A 38 -5.96 -7.67 16.29
C GLN A 38 -5.45 -7.32 17.69
N HIS A 39 -4.13 -7.32 17.94
CA HIS A 39 -3.56 -6.76 19.17
C HIS A 39 -4.00 -5.32 19.39
N SER A 40 -4.41 -5.01 20.61
CA SER A 40 -5.11 -3.77 20.96
C SER A 40 -4.62 -3.09 22.25
N GLU A 41 -3.51 -3.57 22.80
CA GLU A 41 -2.94 -3.18 24.08
C GLU A 41 -2.13 -1.87 24.00
N TYR A 42 -2.57 -0.90 23.19
CA TYR A 42 -1.79 0.29 22.85
C TYR A 42 -2.63 1.57 22.73
N CYS A 43 -2.02 2.69 23.12
CA CYS A 43 -2.51 4.02 22.75
C CYS A 43 -2.23 4.31 21.26
N PHE A 44 -3.13 5.04 20.61
CA PHE A 44 -2.94 5.49 19.23
C PHE A 44 -1.67 6.30 19.04
N LYS A 45 -1.38 7.22 19.96
CA LYS A 45 -0.15 8.02 19.92
C LYS A 45 1.11 7.13 19.98
N CYS A 46 1.09 6.09 20.81
CA CYS A 46 2.20 5.16 20.95
C CYS A 46 2.40 4.35 19.67
N MET A 47 1.32 3.83 19.09
CA MET A 47 1.41 3.10 17.82
C MET A 47 1.81 3.99 16.66
N ARG A 48 1.38 5.26 16.64
CA ARG A 48 1.83 6.22 15.63
C ARG A 48 3.34 6.46 15.71
N ILE A 49 3.90 6.64 16.92
CA ILE A 49 5.35 6.78 17.12
C ILE A 49 6.06 5.50 16.71
N TRP A 50 5.58 4.34 17.16
CA TRP A 50 6.14 3.02 16.81
C TRP A 50 6.18 2.80 15.29
N SER A 51 5.10 3.18 14.62
CA SER A 51 4.93 3.05 13.17
C SER A 51 5.87 3.93 12.34
N ASN A 52 6.64 4.82 12.98
CA ASN A 52 7.74 5.53 12.33
C ASN A 52 9.05 4.72 12.30
N THR A 53 9.17 3.67 13.13
CA THR A 53 10.41 2.88 13.30
C THR A 53 10.24 1.38 13.06
N SER A 54 9.07 0.79 13.33
CA SER A 54 8.74 -0.60 12.98
C SER A 54 7.32 -0.73 12.39
N ASN A 55 7.21 -1.42 11.25
CA ASN A 55 5.94 -1.71 10.58
C ASN A 55 5.41 -3.08 11.00
N ARG A 56 5.88 -3.57 12.14
CA ARG A 56 5.55 -4.87 12.71
C ARG A 56 4.95 -4.67 14.09
N CYS A 57 3.94 -5.49 14.41
CA CYS A 57 3.29 -5.49 15.73
C CYS A 57 4.34 -5.72 16.84
N PRO A 58 4.34 -4.93 17.93
CA PRO A 58 5.25 -5.14 19.05
C PRO A 58 5.11 -6.51 19.73
N ILE A 59 3.92 -7.12 19.69
CA ILE A 59 3.63 -8.41 20.36
C ILE A 59 3.97 -9.59 19.46
N CYS A 60 3.32 -9.72 18.31
CA CYS A 60 3.46 -10.90 17.45
C CYS A 60 4.41 -10.71 16.26
N VAL A 61 4.97 -9.52 16.11
CA VAL A 61 5.90 -9.18 15.02
C VAL A 61 5.24 -9.22 13.63
N GLN A 62 3.93 -9.43 13.53
CA GLN A 62 3.21 -9.49 12.24
C GLN A 62 3.21 -8.11 11.54
N PRO A 63 3.35 -8.04 10.20
CA PRO A 63 3.27 -6.78 9.48
C PRO A 63 1.95 -6.05 9.74
N ILE A 64 2.06 -4.76 10.00
CA ILE A 64 0.94 -3.86 10.21
C ILE A 64 0.46 -3.40 8.84
N ASP A 65 -0.79 -3.69 8.50
CA ASP A 65 -1.45 -3.12 7.33
C ASP A 65 -2.01 -1.72 7.67
N HIS A 66 -2.80 -1.67 8.74
CA HIS A 66 -3.37 -0.43 9.25
C HIS A 66 -3.72 -0.51 10.73
N LEU A 67 -3.94 0.66 11.32
CA LEU A 67 -4.32 0.87 12.71
C LEU A 67 -5.77 1.37 12.74
N VAL A 68 -6.60 0.80 13.60
CA VAL A 68 -7.97 1.27 13.85
C VAL A 68 -8.01 1.92 15.23
N HIS A 69 -8.54 3.15 15.35
CA HIS A 69 -8.61 3.90 16.60
C HIS A 69 -9.89 4.75 16.67
N ARG A 70 -10.13 5.45 17.79
CA ARG A 70 -11.40 6.17 18.09
C ARG A 70 -12.64 5.32 17.85
N ILE A 71 -12.66 4.13 18.43
CA ILE A 71 -13.77 3.19 18.31
C ILE A 71 -14.91 3.67 19.22
N ASP A 72 -16.02 4.09 18.64
CA ASP A 72 -17.24 4.39 19.38
C ASP A 72 -18.05 3.10 19.58
N PRO A 73 -18.23 2.61 20.83
CA PRO A 73 -18.94 1.36 21.07
C PRO A 73 -20.45 1.46 20.79
N LEU A 74 -21.01 2.67 20.76
CA LEU A 74 -22.45 2.91 20.59
C LEU A 74 -22.79 3.10 19.11
N THR A 75 -21.99 3.85 18.36
CA THR A 75 -22.24 4.12 16.94
C THR A 75 -21.54 3.14 16.01
N LYS A 76 -20.56 2.36 16.51
CA LYS A 76 -19.65 1.50 15.72
C LYS A 76 -18.78 2.26 14.73
N ASP A 77 -18.64 3.57 14.91
CA ASP A 77 -17.71 4.37 14.11
C ASP A 77 -16.27 4.15 14.57
N PHE A 78 -15.33 4.25 13.63
CA PHE A 78 -13.91 4.15 13.90
C PHE A 78 -13.10 4.94 12.85
N GLN A 79 -11.85 5.24 13.18
CA GLN A 79 -10.90 5.86 12.26
C GLN A 79 -9.78 4.89 11.92
N THR A 80 -9.35 4.91 10.66
CA THR A 80 -8.22 4.11 10.18
C THR A 80 -7.00 5.00 9.94
N PHE A 81 -5.83 4.49 10.33
CA PHE A 81 -4.55 5.13 10.08
C PHE A 81 -3.59 4.12 9.46
N HIS A 82 -2.94 4.49 8.36
CA HIS A 82 -1.97 3.65 7.68
C HIS A 82 -0.54 4.16 8.00
N PRO A 83 0.29 3.35 8.69
CA PRO A 83 1.70 3.62 8.89
C PRO A 83 2.45 3.99 7.61
N LEU A 84 3.40 4.93 7.75
CA LEU A 84 4.39 5.19 6.70
C LEU A 84 5.33 3.98 6.56
N PRO A 85 5.87 3.70 5.36
CA PRO A 85 6.80 2.60 5.17
C PRO A 85 8.08 2.85 5.98
N ILE A 86 8.48 1.83 6.73
CA ILE A 86 9.77 1.81 7.41
C ILE A 86 10.77 1.08 6.55
N MET A 87 11.86 1.78 6.27
CA MET A 87 12.97 1.23 5.53
C MET A 87 13.70 0.21 6.41
N PRO A 88 13.96 -1.01 5.92
CA PRO A 88 15.15 -1.73 6.36
C PRO A 88 16.34 -0.86 6.00
N SER A 89 17.18 -0.51 6.97
CA SER A 89 18.52 -0.03 6.64
C SER A 89 19.17 -1.10 5.76
N LEU A 90 19.69 -0.72 4.59
CA LEU A 90 20.36 -1.66 3.66
C LEU A 90 21.62 -2.31 4.27
N ASN A 91 21.89 -2.09 5.56
CA ASN A 91 23.02 -2.61 6.31
C ASN A 91 22.64 -3.43 7.57
N ALA A 92 21.37 -3.79 7.78
CA ALA A 92 20.97 -4.62 8.92
C ALA A 92 20.70 -6.09 8.52
N ASP A 93 21.68 -6.94 8.82
CA ASP A 93 21.60 -8.37 9.10
C ASP A 93 21.45 -9.38 7.96
N ASN A 94 22.61 -9.65 7.33
CA ASN A 94 22.88 -10.86 6.55
C ASN A 94 23.23 -12.09 7.43
N ASN A 95 22.75 -12.17 8.67
CA ASN A 95 23.12 -13.25 9.61
C ASN A 95 21.91 -13.75 10.41
N ASN A 96 20.94 -14.36 9.72
CA ASN A 96 20.31 -15.62 10.12
C ASN A 96 19.01 -15.85 9.33
N ARG A 97 19.06 -16.77 8.36
CA ARG A 97 17.94 -17.68 8.05
C ARG A 97 18.44 -18.84 7.18
N ARG A 98 19.20 -19.73 7.81
CA ARG A 98 18.97 -21.17 7.58
C ARG A 98 17.73 -21.52 8.41
N THR A 99 16.66 -21.96 7.75
CA THR A 99 15.78 -23.07 8.18
C THR A 99 14.50 -23.07 7.32
N ASN A 100 14.41 -24.14 6.54
CA ASN A 100 13.22 -24.93 6.19
C ASN A 100 12.02 -24.24 5.54
N THR A 101 11.84 -24.60 4.26
CA THR A 101 10.53 -24.85 3.65
C THR A 101 9.64 -25.74 4.54
N PRO A 102 8.33 -25.44 4.59
CA PRO A 102 7.31 -26.48 4.50
C PRO A 102 6.25 -26.07 3.46
N THR A 103 6.07 -26.79 2.34
CA THR A 103 5.09 -27.91 2.20
C THR A 103 3.86 -27.75 3.08
N GLY A 104 2.71 -27.61 2.41
CA GLY A 104 1.46 -27.17 3.00
C GLY A 104 0.86 -28.09 4.06
N HIS A 105 0.04 -27.48 4.91
CA HIS A 105 -1.10 -28.11 5.56
C HIS A 105 -2.17 -27.03 5.74
N ALA A 106 -3.29 -27.21 5.04
CA ALA A 106 -4.54 -26.53 5.31
C ALA A 106 -5.08 -26.99 6.66
N LEU A 107 -5.46 -26.04 7.53
CA LEU A 107 -6.27 -26.32 8.71
C LEU A 107 -7.42 -25.30 8.81
N ASN A 108 -8.60 -25.82 8.49
CA ASN A 108 -9.94 -25.52 9.01
C ASN A 108 -10.11 -24.29 9.92
N HIS A 109 -10.75 -23.25 9.35
CA HIS A 109 -11.54 -22.27 10.10
C HIS A 109 -13.01 -22.70 10.17
N PRO A 110 -13.76 -22.38 11.26
CA PRO A 110 -15.19 -22.66 11.37
C PRO A 110 -16.01 -21.67 10.52
N PRO A 111 -17.23 -22.03 10.11
CA PRO A 111 -17.99 -21.23 9.14
C PRO A 111 -18.62 -20.01 9.83
N ALA A 112 -18.09 -18.83 9.53
CA ALA A 112 -18.81 -17.59 9.73
C ALA A 112 -19.81 -17.42 8.58
N THR A 113 -21.06 -17.16 8.96
CA THR A 113 -22.24 -17.05 8.13
C THR A 113 -22.03 -16.08 6.97
N SER A 114 -22.25 -16.59 5.76
CA SER A 114 -21.94 -15.94 4.48
C SER A 114 -22.92 -14.80 4.20
N LEU A 115 -22.45 -13.56 4.23
CA LEU A 115 -22.99 -12.50 3.37
C LEU A 115 -21.97 -12.29 2.26
N GLU A 116 -22.43 -12.52 1.02
CA GLU A 116 -21.62 -12.56 -0.20
C GLU A 116 -20.57 -11.45 -0.26
N SER A 117 -19.31 -11.84 -0.13
CA SER A 117 -18.17 -11.00 -0.47
C SER A 117 -17.23 -11.85 -1.30
N GLY A 118 -17.33 -11.67 -2.62
CA GLY A 118 -16.27 -12.11 -3.53
C GLY A 118 -14.93 -11.52 -3.09
N PRO A 119 -13.79 -12.06 -3.56
CA PRO A 119 -12.48 -11.50 -3.26
C PRO A 119 -12.52 -9.99 -3.52
N PRO A 120 -12.05 -9.13 -2.58
CA PRO A 120 -12.05 -7.70 -2.78
C PRO A 120 -11.34 -7.42 -4.11
N SER A 121 -12.02 -6.68 -5.00
CA SER A 121 -11.48 -6.37 -6.32
C SER A 121 -10.07 -5.80 -6.17
N ASP A 122 -9.10 -6.35 -6.89
CA ASP A 122 -7.66 -6.01 -6.81
C ASP A 122 -7.38 -4.48 -6.82
N HIS A 123 -8.20 -3.71 -7.54
CA HIS A 123 -8.10 -2.25 -7.60
C HIS A 123 -8.53 -1.48 -6.32
N LEU A 124 -9.10 -2.14 -5.32
CA LEU A 124 -9.42 -1.56 -3.99
C LEU A 124 -8.29 -1.79 -2.98
N LEU A 125 -7.35 -2.69 -3.27
CA LEU A 125 -6.25 -3.03 -2.37
C LEU A 125 -5.32 -1.82 -2.18
N GLY A 126 -5.07 -1.45 -0.91
CA GLY A 126 -4.17 -0.35 -0.56
C GLY A 126 -4.66 1.03 -1.03
N LEU A 127 -5.95 1.18 -1.38
CA LEU A 127 -6.46 2.43 -1.94
C LEU A 127 -6.30 3.62 -0.99
N ASP A 128 -6.55 3.44 0.30
CA ASP A 128 -6.41 4.53 1.29
C ASP A 128 -4.93 4.92 1.49
N ARG A 129 -4.01 3.96 1.41
CA ARG A 129 -2.56 4.23 1.35
C ARG A 129 -2.20 5.08 0.12
N ARG A 130 -2.76 4.76 -1.05
CA ARG A 130 -2.54 5.55 -2.28
C ARG A 130 -3.12 6.96 -2.18
N LYS A 131 -4.32 7.13 -1.60
CA LYS A 131 -4.92 8.46 -1.35
C LYS A 131 -3.97 9.33 -0.52
N PHE A 132 -3.41 8.77 0.55
CA PHE A 132 -2.44 9.47 1.39
C PHE A 132 -1.18 9.89 0.61
N ILE A 133 -0.62 8.99 -0.19
CA ILE A 133 0.59 9.26 -1.00
C ILE A 133 0.37 10.43 -1.95
N TYR A 134 -0.76 10.46 -2.67
CA TYR A 134 -1.10 11.57 -3.55
C TYR A 134 -1.40 12.86 -2.80
N CYS A 135 -2.18 12.79 -1.71
CA CYS A 135 -2.49 13.95 -0.86
C CYS A 135 -1.22 14.62 -0.31
N GLN A 136 -0.22 13.82 0.06
CA GLN A 136 1.05 14.32 0.60
C GLN A 136 2.13 14.57 -0.47
N SER A 137 1.80 14.41 -1.77
CA SER A 137 2.76 14.56 -2.88
C SER A 137 4.06 13.78 -2.68
N LEU A 138 3.97 12.54 -2.18
CA LEU A 138 5.13 11.69 -1.93
C LEU A 138 5.50 10.92 -3.20
N TYR A 139 6.61 11.28 -3.83
CA TYR A 139 7.09 10.61 -5.05
C TYR A 139 7.85 9.31 -4.73
N VAL A 140 7.62 8.25 -5.50
CA VAL A 140 8.44 7.03 -5.45
C VAL A 140 9.91 7.35 -5.68
N LYS A 141 10.79 6.80 -4.84
CA LYS A 141 12.23 6.86 -5.06
C LYS A 141 12.60 6.08 -6.32
N HIS A 142 13.54 6.62 -7.08
CA HIS A 142 14.00 5.98 -8.30
C HIS A 142 14.64 4.60 -8.01
N ILE A 143 14.09 3.56 -8.65
CA ILE A 143 14.66 2.21 -8.64
C ILE A 143 15.47 2.04 -9.93
N SER A 144 16.75 1.67 -9.79
CA SER A 144 17.65 1.48 -10.92
C SER A 144 17.23 0.30 -11.80
N SER A 145 17.31 0.47 -13.12
CA SER A 145 17.13 -0.62 -14.08
C SER A 145 18.39 -1.47 -14.11
N ASN A 146 18.38 -2.64 -13.48
CA ASN A 146 19.48 -3.59 -13.55
C ASN A 146 18.95 -5.03 -13.52
N ARG A 147 19.85 -6.00 -13.80
CA ARG A 147 19.48 -7.43 -13.85
C ARG A 147 18.94 -7.95 -12.51
N TYR A 148 19.40 -7.40 -11.40
CA TYR A 148 19.02 -7.83 -10.05
C TYR A 148 17.65 -7.30 -9.64
N THR A 149 17.33 -6.05 -9.97
CA THR A 149 16.03 -5.43 -9.69
C THR A 149 14.96 -5.86 -10.70
N LYS A 150 15.37 -6.30 -11.89
CA LYS A 150 14.48 -6.63 -13.03
C LYS A 150 13.63 -5.46 -13.52
N PHE A 151 13.98 -4.22 -13.14
CA PHE A 151 13.35 -3.03 -13.70
C PHE A 151 13.92 -2.78 -15.09
N HIS A 152 13.03 -2.56 -16.06
CA HIS A 152 13.40 -2.40 -17.47
C HIS A 152 12.70 -1.17 -18.06
N PRO A 153 13.35 -0.36 -18.91
CA PRO A 153 12.70 0.75 -19.58
C PRO A 153 11.51 0.27 -20.42
N VAL A 154 10.36 0.92 -20.27
CA VAL A 154 9.16 0.69 -21.11
C VAL A 154 8.88 1.94 -21.92
N SER A 155 8.61 1.75 -23.20
CA SER A 155 8.28 2.80 -24.17
C SER A 155 6.99 2.49 -24.91
N SER A 156 6.43 3.49 -25.58
CA SER A 156 5.23 3.42 -26.41
C SER A 156 5.24 2.26 -27.43
N LYS A 157 6.42 1.89 -27.95
CA LYS A 157 6.57 0.75 -28.87
C LYS A 157 6.11 -0.58 -28.26
N HIS A 158 6.33 -0.78 -26.97
CA HIS A 158 5.93 -2.00 -26.27
C HIS A 158 4.40 -2.15 -26.17
N PHE A 159 3.67 -1.02 -26.18
CA PHE A 159 2.21 -1.02 -26.25
C PHE A 159 1.71 -1.33 -27.67
N LEU A 160 2.47 -1.02 -28.72
CA LEU A 160 2.12 -1.27 -30.12
C LEU A 160 2.46 -2.69 -30.59
N GLU A 161 3.36 -3.39 -29.89
CA GLU A 161 3.90 -4.68 -30.33
C GLU A 161 2.86 -5.80 -30.24
N ASN A 162 2.02 -5.90 -31.26
CA ASN A 162 1.26 -7.10 -31.54
C ASN A 162 2.21 -8.06 -32.26
N ASN A 163 2.62 -9.14 -31.59
CA ASN A 163 3.36 -10.21 -32.26
C ASN A 163 2.55 -10.65 -33.49
N LYS A 164 2.96 -10.24 -34.69
CA LYS A 164 2.45 -10.87 -35.92
C LYS A 164 2.81 -12.35 -35.79
N PRO A 165 1.83 -13.26 -35.82
CA PRO A 165 2.14 -14.67 -35.75
C PRO A 165 3.07 -15.01 -36.91
N LYS A 166 4.28 -15.48 -36.62
CA LYS A 166 5.22 -15.96 -37.65
C LYS A 166 4.65 -17.14 -38.44
N HIS A 167 3.60 -17.79 -37.94
CA HIS A 167 2.88 -18.88 -38.60
C HIS A 167 1.35 -18.73 -38.46
N PRO A 168 0.58 -18.81 -39.58
CA PRO A 168 -0.87 -18.61 -39.58
C PRO A 168 -1.70 -19.74 -38.95
N SER A 169 -1.08 -20.78 -38.38
CA SER A 169 -1.74 -22.03 -37.98
C SER A 169 -1.84 -22.26 -36.47
N ARG A 170 -1.45 -21.31 -35.61
CA ARG A 170 -1.59 -21.45 -34.16
C ARG A 170 -2.59 -20.42 -33.62
N PRO A 171 -3.61 -20.83 -32.85
CA PRO A 171 -4.53 -19.88 -32.24
C PRO A 171 -3.73 -18.94 -31.33
N THR A 172 -3.84 -17.63 -31.58
CA THR A 172 -3.30 -16.58 -30.71
C THR A 172 -4.06 -16.64 -29.40
N SER A 173 -3.52 -17.39 -28.43
CA SER A 173 -3.89 -17.22 -27.03
C SER A 173 -3.62 -15.77 -26.62
N GLY A 174 -4.37 -15.23 -25.66
CA GLY A 174 -4.26 -13.85 -25.15
C GLY A 174 -2.94 -13.49 -24.46
N ASP A 175 -1.84 -14.13 -24.86
CA ASP A 175 -0.52 -14.11 -24.25
C ASP A 175 0.45 -13.10 -24.87
N SER A 176 -0.03 -12.16 -25.70
CA SER A 176 0.86 -11.12 -26.24
C SER A 176 1.48 -10.32 -25.08
N PRO A 177 2.80 -10.08 -25.07
CA PRO A 177 3.46 -9.23 -24.08
C PRO A 177 2.81 -7.84 -23.97
N SER A 178 2.36 -7.28 -25.10
CA SER A 178 1.60 -6.02 -25.15
C SER A 178 0.25 -6.11 -24.43
N ALA A 179 -0.48 -7.21 -24.62
CA ALA A 179 -1.77 -7.43 -23.96
C ALA A 179 -1.60 -7.58 -22.44
N LYS A 180 -0.56 -8.29 -21.99
CA LYS A 180 -0.20 -8.39 -20.56
C LYS A 180 0.18 -7.03 -19.98
N LEU A 181 0.99 -6.26 -20.71
CA LEU A 181 1.35 -4.89 -20.33
C LEU A 181 0.13 -3.98 -20.21
N ILE A 182 -0.79 -4.01 -21.18
CA ILE A 182 -2.03 -3.24 -21.14
C ILE A 182 -2.88 -3.67 -19.94
N ALA A 183 -3.06 -4.98 -19.72
CA ALA A 183 -3.86 -5.49 -18.61
C ALA A 183 -3.34 -5.05 -17.24
N ARG A 184 -2.03 -5.17 -16.96
CA ARG A 184 -1.47 -4.67 -15.69
C ARG A 184 -1.52 -3.16 -15.57
N THR A 185 -1.33 -2.44 -16.68
CA THR A 185 -1.45 -0.98 -16.69
C THR A 185 -2.88 -0.58 -16.35
N THR A 186 -3.89 -1.24 -16.92
CA THR A 186 -5.29 -1.00 -16.58
C THR A 186 -5.59 -1.22 -15.10
N ARG A 187 -5.07 -2.29 -14.47
CA ARG A 187 -5.25 -2.53 -13.03
C ARG A 187 -4.64 -1.42 -12.18
N PHE A 188 -3.41 -1.01 -12.49
CA PHE A 188 -2.77 0.13 -11.86
C PHE A 188 -3.62 1.38 -12.00
N LEU A 189 -4.02 1.75 -13.23
CA LEU A 189 -4.83 2.93 -13.47
C LEU A 189 -6.19 2.89 -12.75
N GLN A 190 -6.82 1.72 -12.65
CA GLN A 190 -8.07 1.57 -11.90
C GLN A 190 -7.91 1.95 -10.43
N ARG A 191 -6.80 1.59 -9.79
CA ARG A 191 -6.51 1.95 -8.40
C ARG A 191 -6.08 3.41 -8.28
N GLU A 192 -5.10 3.83 -9.07
CA GLU A 192 -4.50 5.17 -8.93
C GLU A 192 -5.49 6.28 -9.22
N LEU A 193 -6.33 6.14 -10.24
CA LEU A 193 -7.35 7.16 -10.56
C LEU A 193 -8.47 7.20 -9.51
N ARG A 194 -8.72 6.10 -8.78
CA ARG A 194 -9.64 6.08 -7.61
C ARG A 194 -9.02 6.70 -6.37
N ALA A 195 -7.69 6.81 -6.31
CA ALA A 195 -7.00 7.45 -5.20
C ALA A 195 -7.04 8.98 -5.29
N PHE A 196 -7.46 9.54 -6.44
CA PHE A 196 -7.68 10.97 -6.60
C PHE A 196 -9.03 11.39 -6.04
N GLU A 197 -9.12 12.65 -5.60
CA GLU A 197 -10.41 13.27 -5.35
C GLU A 197 -11.22 13.33 -6.65
N THR A 198 -12.54 13.15 -6.55
CA THR A 198 -13.44 13.07 -7.71
C THR A 198 -13.45 14.33 -8.57
N SER A 199 -13.10 15.48 -8.00
CA SER A 199 -12.95 16.78 -8.67
C SER A 199 -11.72 16.87 -9.57
N HIS A 200 -10.72 16.01 -9.38
CA HIS A 200 -9.45 16.09 -10.10
C HIS A 200 -9.46 15.40 -11.46
N LEU A 201 -10.51 14.67 -11.83
CA LEU A 201 -10.63 14.02 -13.14
C LEU A 201 -11.71 14.69 -13.99
N VAL A 202 -11.36 15.03 -15.23
CA VAL A 202 -12.29 15.61 -16.22
C VAL A 202 -13.35 14.60 -16.67
N HIS A 203 -13.00 13.32 -16.66
CA HIS A 203 -13.83 12.23 -17.15
C HIS A 203 -13.95 11.09 -16.12
N PRO A 204 -15.02 10.27 -16.19
CA PRO A 204 -15.11 9.06 -15.40
C PRO A 204 -13.89 8.17 -15.56
N ILE A 205 -13.53 7.45 -14.49
CA ILE A 205 -12.30 6.64 -14.39
C ILE A 205 -12.09 5.75 -15.62
N ASP A 206 -13.11 4.98 -16.04
CA ASP A 206 -12.97 4.06 -17.18
C ASP A 206 -12.68 4.79 -18.51
N HIS A 207 -13.22 6.01 -18.68
CA HIS A 207 -12.91 6.81 -19.85
C HIS A 207 -11.48 7.35 -19.79
N SER A 208 -11.07 7.88 -18.63
CA SER A 208 -9.70 8.34 -18.38
C SER A 208 -8.67 7.24 -18.61
N ILE A 209 -8.94 5.99 -18.19
CA ILE A 209 -8.09 4.82 -18.46
C ILE A 209 -7.92 4.63 -19.97
N ARG A 210 -9.00 4.62 -20.74
CA ARG A 210 -8.93 4.44 -22.20
C ARG A 210 -8.08 5.53 -22.85
N LEU A 211 -8.26 6.79 -22.46
CA LEU A 211 -7.48 7.90 -22.98
C LEU A 211 -6.00 7.81 -22.60
N ILE A 212 -5.69 7.43 -21.36
CA ILE A 212 -4.30 7.22 -20.91
C ILE A 212 -3.64 6.09 -21.69
N ILE A 213 -4.31 4.96 -21.91
CA ILE A 213 -3.77 3.87 -22.75
C ILE A 213 -3.52 4.36 -24.19
N LEU A 214 -4.44 5.15 -24.77
CA LEU A 214 -4.24 5.75 -26.10
C LEU A 214 -3.04 6.71 -26.15
N ILE A 215 -2.80 7.47 -25.07
CA ILE A 215 -1.61 8.31 -24.93
C ILE A 215 -0.35 7.44 -24.90
N LEU A 216 -0.35 6.37 -24.10
CA LEU A 216 0.79 5.44 -23.96
C LEU A 216 1.13 4.71 -25.26
N HIS A 217 0.19 4.54 -26.18
CA HIS A 217 0.48 4.03 -27.53
C HIS A 217 1.30 4.99 -28.40
N ARG A 218 1.39 6.28 -28.03
CA ARG A 218 1.98 7.33 -28.88
C ARG A 218 3.17 8.03 -28.24
N VAL A 219 3.20 8.12 -26.92
CA VAL A 219 4.25 8.84 -26.18
C VAL A 219 4.69 8.05 -24.96
N ASP A 220 5.96 8.20 -24.60
CA ASP A 220 6.54 7.54 -23.43
C ASP A 220 6.09 8.27 -22.14
N SER A 221 5.75 7.49 -21.11
CA SER A 221 5.10 7.98 -19.87
C SER A 221 5.94 8.98 -19.07
N ASN A 222 7.25 9.05 -19.30
CA ASN A 222 8.17 9.96 -18.62
C ASN A 222 8.49 11.23 -19.44
N SER A 223 7.92 11.37 -20.63
CA SER A 223 8.16 12.53 -21.49
C SER A 223 7.34 13.74 -21.05
N SER A 224 7.87 14.95 -21.21
CA SER A 224 7.13 16.20 -20.94
C SER A 224 5.84 16.28 -21.76
N ARG A 225 5.82 15.66 -22.95
CA ARG A 225 4.63 15.58 -23.80
C ARG A 225 3.54 14.71 -23.17
N ALA A 226 3.91 13.56 -22.58
CA ALA A 226 2.95 12.72 -21.87
C ALA A 226 2.36 13.45 -20.65
N VAL A 227 3.19 14.13 -19.84
CA VAL A 227 2.71 14.93 -18.70
C VAL A 227 1.69 15.97 -19.16
N HIS A 228 1.99 16.71 -20.23
CA HIS A 228 1.06 17.69 -20.80
C HIS A 228 -0.25 17.05 -21.30
N MET A 229 -0.23 15.82 -21.82
CA MET A 229 -1.45 15.13 -22.23
C MET A 229 -2.24 14.62 -21.02
N PHE A 230 -1.57 14.14 -19.97
CA PHE A 230 -2.22 13.72 -18.73
C PHE A 230 -2.84 14.91 -17.99
N SER A 231 -2.26 16.10 -18.04
CA SER A 231 -2.83 17.31 -17.43
C SER A 231 -4.11 17.81 -18.13
N GLN A 232 -4.45 17.27 -19.31
CA GLN A 232 -5.77 17.51 -19.93
C GLN A 232 -6.86 16.61 -19.35
N LEU A 233 -6.46 15.52 -18.67
CA LEU A 233 -7.35 14.53 -18.05
C LEU A 233 -7.43 14.71 -16.53
N ILE A 234 -6.32 15.12 -15.93
CA ILE A 234 -6.12 15.38 -14.50
C ILE A 234 -6.01 16.90 -14.31
N CYS A 235 -6.99 17.49 -13.64
CA CYS A 235 -7.17 18.94 -13.53
C CYS A 235 -6.01 19.66 -12.83
N ASP A 236 -5.36 19.00 -11.87
CA ASP A 236 -4.18 19.53 -11.18
C ASP A 236 -2.88 19.14 -11.94
N PRO A 237 -2.12 20.11 -12.47
CA PRO A 237 -0.85 19.83 -13.17
C PRO A 237 0.21 19.17 -12.29
N GLN A 238 0.27 19.48 -10.98
CA GLN A 238 1.23 18.86 -10.07
C GLN A 238 0.86 17.40 -9.81
N LEU A 239 -0.43 17.12 -9.63
CA LEU A 239 -0.94 15.75 -9.55
C LEU A 239 -0.71 14.98 -10.84
N ALA A 240 -0.89 15.60 -12.01
CA ALA A 240 -0.61 14.97 -13.30
C ALA A 240 0.87 14.59 -13.46
N GLN A 241 1.79 15.44 -13.01
CA GLN A 241 3.21 15.15 -12.98
C GLN A 241 3.55 14.01 -12.00
N HIS A 242 2.97 14.05 -10.79
CA HIS A 242 3.14 12.99 -9.80
C HIS A 242 2.63 11.65 -10.33
N PHE A 243 1.42 11.64 -10.90
CA PHE A 243 0.85 10.48 -11.58
C PHE A 243 1.76 9.92 -12.68
N SER A 244 2.29 10.80 -13.54
CA SER A 244 3.20 10.40 -14.63
C SER A 244 4.46 9.71 -14.11
N HIS A 245 4.99 10.18 -12.97
CA HIS A 245 6.13 9.57 -12.30
C HIS A 245 5.81 8.18 -11.75
N GLU A 246 4.73 8.05 -10.98
CA GLU A 246 4.29 6.77 -10.42
C GLU A 246 4.01 5.74 -11.52
N LEU A 247 3.31 6.16 -12.58
CA LEU A 247 3.03 5.33 -13.76
C LEU A 247 4.31 4.85 -14.43
N THR A 248 5.29 5.73 -14.65
CA THR A 248 6.58 5.35 -15.23
C THR A 248 7.31 4.33 -14.37
N CYS A 249 7.32 4.53 -13.05
CA CYS A 249 7.94 3.60 -12.12
C CYS A 249 7.28 2.22 -12.15
N PHE A 250 5.94 2.17 -12.17
CA PHE A 250 5.19 0.93 -12.25
C PHE A 250 5.40 0.21 -13.59
N LEU A 251 5.32 0.92 -14.72
CA LEU A 251 5.52 0.34 -16.06
C LEU A 251 6.89 -0.33 -16.19
N ARG A 252 7.93 0.28 -15.60
CA ARG A 252 9.28 -0.28 -15.59
C ARG A 252 9.44 -1.51 -14.70
N SER A 253 8.50 -1.75 -13.80
CA SER A 253 8.61 -2.80 -12.79
C SER A 253 8.27 -4.19 -13.35
N PRO A 254 8.80 -5.26 -12.73
CA PRO A 254 8.46 -6.64 -13.11
C PRO A 254 7.11 -7.11 -12.54
N TYR A 255 6.46 -6.34 -11.66
CA TYR A 255 5.29 -6.79 -10.91
C TYR A 255 4.03 -6.77 -11.78
N GLU A 256 3.21 -7.80 -11.62
CA GLU A 256 1.87 -7.88 -12.22
C GLU A 256 0.78 -7.58 -11.18
N ASP A 257 1.08 -7.88 -9.92
CA ASP A 257 0.22 -7.69 -8.76
C ASP A 257 0.53 -6.36 -8.04
N LEU A 258 -0.54 -5.66 -7.61
CA LEU A 258 -0.41 -4.36 -6.95
C LEU A 258 0.09 -4.47 -5.50
N SER A 259 -0.14 -5.59 -4.81
CA SER A 259 0.39 -5.87 -3.47
C SER A 259 1.90 -6.01 -3.51
N GLU A 260 2.42 -6.81 -4.45
CA GLU A 260 3.87 -7.00 -4.61
C GLU A 260 4.56 -5.69 -4.97
N TRP A 261 3.93 -4.89 -5.84
CA TRP A 261 4.38 -3.55 -6.15
C TRP A 261 4.47 -2.67 -4.90
N ASP A 262 3.40 -2.60 -4.11
CA ASP A 262 3.34 -1.75 -2.92
C ASP A 262 4.40 -2.09 -1.86
N GLN A 263 4.78 -3.37 -1.76
CA GLN A 263 5.79 -3.86 -0.83
C GLN A 263 7.20 -3.35 -1.15
N VAL A 264 7.50 -3.05 -2.42
CA VAL A 264 8.83 -2.60 -2.83
C VAL A 264 8.95 -1.09 -2.97
N LEU A 265 7.84 -0.36 -2.89
CA LEU A 265 7.83 1.09 -3.01
C LEU A 265 8.50 1.77 -1.83
N GLN A 266 9.28 2.80 -2.14
CA GLN A 266 9.95 3.63 -1.15
C GLN A 266 9.61 5.09 -1.39
N TYR A 267 9.22 5.78 -0.32
CA TYR A 267 8.89 7.21 -0.32
C TYR A 267 9.84 7.99 0.60
N PRO A 268 9.99 9.31 0.43
CA PRO A 268 10.72 10.14 1.38
C PRO A 268 10.08 10.06 2.78
N THR A 269 10.89 9.79 3.81
CA THR A 269 10.50 9.95 5.22
C THR A 269 10.89 11.35 5.69
N SER A 270 10.07 11.98 6.54
CA SER A 270 10.26 13.36 7.05
C SER A 270 11.60 13.62 7.75
N THR A 271 12.39 12.58 8.04
CA THR A 271 13.73 12.67 8.64
C THR A 271 14.83 13.23 7.72
N ASN A 272 14.61 13.34 6.40
CA ASN A 272 15.67 13.75 5.45
C ASN A 272 15.52 15.17 4.86
N GLN A 273 14.60 16.01 5.37
CA GLN A 273 14.50 17.40 4.91
C GLN A 273 15.37 18.40 5.70
N SER A 274 16.05 17.97 6.76
CA SER A 274 16.79 18.90 7.65
C SER A 274 18.27 19.13 7.30
N THR A 275 18.77 18.72 6.13
CA THR A 275 20.22 18.83 5.80
C THR A 275 20.51 19.60 4.51
N LYS A 276 19.60 20.49 4.09
CA LYS A 276 19.90 21.48 3.04
C LYS A 276 19.34 22.85 3.39
N MET A 277 19.76 23.38 4.53
CA MET A 277 19.87 24.82 4.76
C MET A 277 21.08 25.03 5.68
N ASN A 278 22.23 25.23 5.04
CA ASN A 278 23.37 26.00 5.53
C ASN A 278 24.20 26.38 4.29
#